data_AF-A4TFJ9-F1
#
_entry.id   AF-A4TFJ9-F1
#
_cell.length_a   1.000
_cell.length_b   1.000
_cell.length_c   1.000
_cell.angle_alpha   90.00
_cell.angle_beta   90.00
_cell.angle_gamma   90.00
#
_symmetry.space_group_name_H-M   'P 1'
#
loop_
_entity.id
_entity.type
_entity.pdbx_description
1 polymer ?
#
loop_
_entity_poly.entity_id
_entity_poly.type
_entity_poly.pdbx_seq_one_letter_code
_entity_poly.pdbx_strand_id
1 'polypeptide(L)'
;MAFKYSDMLETIKNRQWALADIDWDAPGADKITDEQRPELKQFMADVVWIEHVGARAFAAMAPKAPFEALGDIYRYFHAEEQRHANAELALMQRWGMLEEGEIPVPNKNIRLVIEWIDRYAEALPLTVIGAAIPALETALDGALLKFLLDEVQDPLCAEVFNKVNNDESRHLAVGFQVLNDLGASPMRIHATQTMGALIDPRILLGGVLYVPLLTRMLTNLNAMGLSEEKLYNAVMRYENVGDRSEFTRRVPGYHILKAHMSASIKRSQPLHFISQRLGTAIDHFPTEVLGKSPTWTEELTYEPVAR
;
A
#
# COMPACT_ATOMS: atom_id res chain seq x y z
N MET A 1 8.63 23.46 -13.21
CA MET A 1 7.63 24.23 -12.44
C MET A 1 7.62 23.71 -11.02
N ALA A 2 7.51 24.57 -10.01
CA ALA A 2 7.38 24.13 -8.63
C ALA A 2 6.02 23.42 -8.43
N PHE A 3 6.01 22.32 -7.69
CA PHE A 3 4.79 21.58 -7.35
C PHE A 3 3.84 22.48 -6.55
N LYS A 4 2.54 22.43 -6.87
CA LYS A 4 1.50 23.17 -6.14
C LYS A 4 0.42 22.21 -5.69
N TYR A 5 0.25 22.09 -4.37
CA TYR A 5 -0.76 21.22 -3.77
C TYR A 5 -2.19 21.62 -4.17
N SER A 6 -2.47 22.91 -4.38
CA SER A 6 -3.78 23.38 -4.87
C SER A 6 -4.12 22.77 -6.24
N ASP A 7 -3.18 22.83 -7.17
CA ASP A 7 -3.37 22.37 -8.55
C ASP A 7 -3.45 20.84 -8.59
N MET A 8 -2.69 20.17 -7.73
CA MET A 8 -2.81 18.72 -7.54
C MET A 8 -4.16 18.33 -6.94
N LEU A 9 -4.65 19.05 -5.91
CA LEU A 9 -5.97 18.81 -5.32
C LEU A 9 -7.09 18.98 -6.36
N GLU A 10 -7.01 19.99 -7.21
CA GLU A 10 -7.95 20.16 -8.32
C GLU A 10 -7.87 19.00 -9.31
N THR A 11 -6.65 18.55 -9.64
CA THR A 11 -6.43 17.39 -10.51
C THR A 11 -7.07 16.12 -9.93
N ILE A 12 -6.88 15.87 -8.63
CA ILE A 12 -7.47 14.75 -7.91
C ILE A 12 -9.00 14.82 -8.00
N LYS A 13 -9.60 15.98 -7.67
CA LYS A 13 -11.05 16.18 -7.75
C LYS A 13 -11.61 15.92 -9.14
N ASN A 14 -10.93 16.40 -10.17
CA ASN A 14 -11.38 16.29 -11.56
C ASN A 14 -11.23 14.87 -12.14
N ARG A 15 -10.43 14.00 -11.53
CA ARG A 15 -10.14 12.66 -12.02
C ARG A 15 -10.76 11.54 -11.20
N GLN A 16 -11.67 11.87 -10.29
CA GLN A 16 -12.42 10.87 -9.54
C GLN A 16 -13.21 9.95 -10.48
N TRP A 17 -13.34 8.69 -10.06
CA TRP A 17 -14.14 7.65 -10.70
C TRP A 17 -14.93 6.87 -9.64
N ALA A 18 -15.93 6.09 -10.06
CA ALA A 18 -16.71 5.24 -9.18
C ALA A 18 -16.77 3.82 -9.72
N LEU A 19 -17.09 2.84 -8.86
CA LEU A 19 -17.35 1.47 -9.29
C LEU A 19 -18.48 1.40 -10.32
N ALA A 20 -19.47 2.30 -10.24
CA ALA A 20 -20.55 2.42 -11.21
C ALA A 20 -20.10 2.90 -12.61
N ASP A 21 -18.87 3.44 -12.74
CA ASP A 21 -18.28 3.83 -14.03
C ASP A 21 -17.69 2.61 -14.79
N ILE A 22 -17.76 1.39 -14.22
CA ILE A 22 -17.19 0.15 -14.76
C ILE A 22 -18.32 -0.79 -15.20
N ASP A 23 -18.19 -1.36 -16.41
CA ASP A 23 -19.10 -2.41 -16.90
C ASP A 23 -18.71 -3.78 -16.30
N TRP A 24 -19.22 -4.06 -15.09
CA TRP A 24 -18.93 -5.31 -14.37
C TRP A 24 -19.46 -6.57 -15.07
N ASP A 25 -20.31 -6.42 -16.09
CA ASP A 25 -20.87 -7.52 -16.90
C ASP A 25 -20.08 -7.76 -18.20
N ALA A 26 -19.03 -6.97 -18.47
CA ALA A 26 -18.15 -7.14 -19.63
C ALA A 26 -17.61 -8.59 -19.73
N PRO A 27 -17.29 -9.12 -20.92
CA PRO A 27 -16.76 -10.46 -21.08
C PRO A 27 -15.32 -10.61 -20.52
N GLY A 28 -14.92 -11.82 -20.11
CA GLY A 28 -13.54 -12.14 -19.73
C GLY A 28 -13.34 -12.81 -18.37
N ALA A 29 -14.35 -12.82 -17.50
CA ALA A 29 -14.28 -13.50 -16.19
C ALA A 29 -14.03 -15.01 -16.32
N ASP A 30 -14.53 -15.62 -17.40
CA ASP A 30 -14.36 -17.04 -17.75
C ASP A 30 -12.91 -17.43 -18.10
N LYS A 31 -12.02 -16.45 -18.28
CA LYS A 31 -10.59 -16.69 -18.56
C LYS A 31 -9.76 -17.01 -17.32
N ILE A 32 -10.32 -16.81 -16.12
CA ILE A 32 -9.66 -17.25 -14.87
C ILE A 32 -9.82 -18.76 -14.74
N THR A 33 -8.72 -19.49 -14.87
CA THR A 33 -8.75 -20.96 -14.83
C THR A 33 -8.95 -21.48 -13.40
N ASP A 34 -9.46 -22.70 -13.28
CA ASP A 34 -9.64 -23.35 -11.99
C ASP A 34 -8.31 -23.61 -11.26
N GLU A 35 -7.22 -23.78 -12.01
CA GLU A 35 -5.86 -23.91 -11.45
C GLU A 35 -5.32 -22.58 -10.91
N GLN A 36 -5.60 -21.46 -11.59
CA GLN A 36 -5.12 -20.13 -11.18
C GLN A 36 -5.92 -19.57 -10.00
N ARG A 37 -7.22 -19.89 -9.94
CA ARG A 37 -8.20 -19.28 -9.03
C ARG A 37 -7.82 -19.35 -7.54
N PRO A 38 -7.31 -20.46 -6.96
CA PRO A 38 -7.01 -20.52 -5.53
C PRO A 38 -5.84 -19.61 -5.13
N GLU A 39 -4.76 -19.59 -5.93
CA GLU A 39 -3.60 -18.74 -5.67
C GLU A 39 -3.96 -17.27 -5.88
N LEU A 40 -4.72 -16.96 -6.93
CA LEU A 40 -5.21 -15.62 -7.20
C LEU A 40 -6.20 -15.14 -6.11
N LYS A 41 -7.06 -16.01 -5.56
CA LYS A 41 -7.95 -15.66 -4.44
C LYS A 41 -7.16 -15.19 -3.23
N GLN A 42 -6.13 -15.94 -2.81
CA GLN A 42 -5.33 -15.56 -1.65
C GLN A 42 -4.54 -14.27 -1.90
N PHE A 43 -3.99 -14.13 -3.11
CA PHE A 43 -3.30 -12.92 -3.51
C PHE A 43 -4.23 -11.71 -3.46
N MET A 44 -5.36 -11.74 -4.15
CA MET A 44 -6.32 -10.63 -4.19
C MET A 44 -6.88 -10.31 -2.80
N ALA A 45 -7.10 -11.32 -1.96
CA ALA A 45 -7.46 -11.10 -0.56
C ALA A 45 -6.43 -10.22 0.16
N ASP A 46 -5.15 -10.53 -0.01
CA ASP A 46 -4.07 -9.74 0.59
C ASP A 46 -4.01 -8.32 0.02
N VAL A 47 -4.25 -8.12 -1.29
CA VAL A 47 -4.25 -6.79 -1.91
C VAL A 47 -5.39 -5.92 -1.37
N VAL A 48 -6.63 -6.43 -1.33
CA VAL A 48 -7.80 -5.72 -0.80
C VAL A 48 -7.53 -5.13 0.58
N TRP A 49 -6.90 -5.92 1.46
CA TRP A 49 -6.59 -5.46 2.81
C TRP A 49 -5.42 -4.49 2.87
N ILE A 50 -4.48 -4.56 1.94
CA ILE A 50 -3.35 -3.63 1.90
C ILE A 50 -3.79 -2.25 1.46
N GLU A 51 -4.63 -2.15 0.43
CA GLU A 51 -5.22 -0.87 0.01
C GLU A 51 -6.07 -0.30 1.16
N HIS A 52 -6.87 -1.13 1.83
CA HIS A 52 -7.67 -0.69 2.98
C HIS A 52 -6.82 -0.22 4.18
N VAL A 53 -5.65 -0.83 4.39
CA VAL A 53 -4.65 -0.34 5.36
C VAL A 53 -4.03 0.98 4.91
N GLY A 54 -3.76 1.15 3.62
CA GLY A 54 -3.33 2.41 3.00
C GLY A 54 -4.33 3.54 3.26
N ALA A 55 -5.62 3.25 3.07
CA ALA A 55 -6.72 4.16 3.38
C ALA A 55 -6.62 4.65 4.84
N ARG A 56 -6.50 3.72 5.80
CA ARG A 56 -6.36 4.07 7.22
C ARG A 56 -5.11 4.90 7.51
N ALA A 57 -4.00 4.65 6.82
CA ALA A 57 -2.79 5.45 6.94
C ALA A 57 -3.03 6.90 6.51
N PHE A 58 -3.68 7.13 5.37
CA PHE A 58 -4.02 8.49 4.91
C PHE A 58 -5.02 9.19 5.83
N ALA A 59 -6.03 8.49 6.34
CA ALA A 59 -6.95 9.03 7.33
C ALA A 59 -6.19 9.53 8.59
N ALA A 60 -5.17 8.81 9.03
CA ALA A 60 -4.32 9.21 10.15
C ALA A 60 -3.33 10.35 9.81
N MET A 61 -3.04 10.60 8.53
CA MET A 61 -2.18 11.70 8.07
C MET A 61 -2.95 13.00 7.86
N ALA A 62 -4.20 12.94 7.41
CA ALA A 62 -5.05 14.11 7.16
C ALA A 62 -5.04 15.16 8.29
N PRO A 63 -5.26 14.82 9.58
CA PRO A 63 -5.24 15.82 10.66
C PRO A 63 -3.84 16.32 11.01
N LYS A 64 -2.77 15.66 10.53
CA LYS A 64 -1.37 16.01 10.77
C LYS A 64 -0.79 16.90 9.66
N ALA A 65 -1.57 17.15 8.61
CA ALA A 65 -1.13 17.98 7.50
C ALA A 65 -0.83 19.41 7.98
N PRO A 66 0.32 20.00 7.61
CA PRO A 66 0.70 21.35 8.02
C PRO A 66 -0.17 22.47 7.42
N PHE A 67 -0.98 22.15 6.41
CA PHE A 67 -1.89 23.09 5.74
C PHE A 67 -3.09 22.36 5.15
N GLU A 68 -4.19 23.09 4.97
CA GLU A 68 -5.51 22.56 4.60
C GLU A 68 -5.49 21.74 3.30
N ALA A 69 -4.87 22.26 2.24
CA ALA A 69 -4.85 21.57 0.94
C ALA A 69 -4.24 20.16 1.01
N LEU A 70 -3.20 19.94 1.82
CA LEU A 70 -2.61 18.61 1.99
C LEU A 70 -3.51 17.71 2.86
N GLY A 71 -4.18 18.28 3.86
CA GLY A 71 -5.19 17.56 4.63
C GLY A 71 -6.35 17.08 3.76
N ASP A 72 -6.82 17.93 2.84
CA ASP A 72 -7.84 17.57 1.85
C ASP A 72 -7.36 16.47 0.91
N ILE A 73 -6.13 16.58 0.38
CA ILE A 73 -5.53 15.56 -0.46
C ILE A 73 -5.51 14.20 0.26
N TYR A 74 -5.08 14.14 1.52
CA TYR A 74 -5.09 12.88 2.27
C TYR A 74 -6.49 12.32 2.51
N ARG A 75 -7.52 13.16 2.66
CA ARG A 75 -8.90 12.66 2.74
C ARG A 75 -9.38 12.10 1.40
N TYR A 76 -8.97 12.69 0.27
CA TYR A 76 -9.21 12.10 -1.03
C TYR A 76 -8.46 10.78 -1.16
N PHE A 77 -7.16 10.71 -0.87
CA PHE A 77 -6.39 9.47 -0.95
C PHE A 77 -6.97 8.35 -0.09
N HIS A 78 -7.40 8.65 1.13
CA HIS A 78 -8.19 7.70 1.94
C HIS A 78 -9.40 7.13 1.18
N ALA A 79 -10.19 7.98 0.52
CA ALA A 79 -11.33 7.53 -0.27
C ALA A 79 -10.94 6.80 -1.57
N GLU A 80 -9.81 7.16 -2.19
CA GLU A 80 -9.29 6.48 -3.38
C GLU A 80 -8.83 5.06 -3.02
N GLU A 81 -8.06 4.89 -1.95
CA GLU A 81 -7.61 3.59 -1.45
C GLU A 81 -8.77 2.69 -1.03
N GLN A 82 -9.78 3.25 -0.35
CA GLN A 82 -11.02 2.54 -0.06
C GLN A 82 -11.70 2.04 -1.35
N ARG A 83 -11.70 2.88 -2.39
CA ARG A 83 -12.27 2.55 -3.70
C ARG A 83 -11.44 1.48 -4.41
N HIS A 84 -10.12 1.47 -4.26
CA HIS A 84 -9.25 0.42 -4.79
C HIS A 84 -9.59 -0.93 -4.16
N ALA A 85 -9.62 -0.99 -2.83
CA ALA A 85 -10.03 -2.20 -2.09
C ALA A 85 -11.42 -2.70 -2.51
N ASN A 86 -12.38 -1.80 -2.70
CA ASN A 86 -13.73 -2.13 -3.16
C ASN A 86 -13.75 -2.66 -4.61
N ALA A 87 -12.97 -2.07 -5.51
CA ALA A 87 -12.86 -2.51 -6.90
C ALA A 87 -12.19 -3.89 -7.00
N GLU A 88 -11.20 -4.16 -6.17
CA GLU A 88 -10.55 -5.46 -6.07
C GLU A 88 -11.49 -6.52 -5.48
N LEU A 89 -12.26 -6.16 -4.46
CA LEU A 89 -13.31 -7.03 -3.91
C LEU A 89 -14.37 -7.37 -4.97
N ALA A 90 -14.78 -6.39 -5.78
CA ALA A 90 -15.70 -6.59 -6.89
C ALA A 90 -15.11 -7.50 -7.99
N LEU A 91 -13.81 -7.39 -8.30
CA LEU A 91 -13.12 -8.34 -9.19
C LEU A 91 -13.14 -9.77 -8.61
N MET A 92 -12.87 -9.95 -7.32
CA MET A 92 -12.92 -11.26 -6.67
C MET A 92 -14.33 -11.87 -6.73
N GLN A 93 -15.38 -11.07 -6.50
CA GLN A 93 -16.78 -11.49 -6.63
C GLN A 93 -17.08 -11.91 -8.07
N ARG A 94 -16.73 -11.07 -9.05
CA ARG A 94 -16.90 -11.35 -10.48
C ARG A 94 -16.21 -12.64 -10.91
N TRP A 95 -15.03 -12.92 -10.38
CA TRP A 95 -14.31 -14.16 -10.67
C TRP A 95 -14.83 -15.37 -9.91
N GLY A 96 -15.88 -15.25 -9.10
CA GLY A 96 -16.43 -16.36 -8.31
C GLY A 96 -15.42 -16.89 -7.29
N MET A 97 -14.60 -16.00 -6.71
CA MET A 97 -13.69 -16.34 -5.62
C MET A 97 -14.36 -16.22 -4.25
N LEU A 98 -15.46 -15.47 -4.17
CA LEU A 98 -16.13 -15.15 -2.91
C LEU A 98 -17.59 -15.59 -2.98
N GLU A 99 -18.14 -16.04 -1.86
CA GLU A 99 -19.57 -16.17 -1.66
C GLU A 99 -20.23 -14.78 -1.56
N GLU A 100 -21.55 -14.73 -1.75
CA GLU A 100 -22.30 -13.48 -1.63
C GLU A 100 -22.15 -12.89 -0.22
N GLY A 101 -21.64 -11.66 -0.12
CA GLY A 101 -21.34 -11.00 1.15
C GLY A 101 -20.10 -11.51 1.89
N GLU A 102 -19.32 -12.44 1.32
CA GLU A 102 -18.04 -12.86 1.89
C GLU A 102 -17.00 -11.73 1.75
N ILE A 103 -16.42 -11.31 2.89
CA ILE A 103 -15.22 -10.48 2.91
C ILE A 103 -14.01 -11.43 2.96
N PRO A 104 -13.02 -11.27 2.07
CA PRO A 104 -11.86 -12.14 2.04
C PRO A 104 -11.07 -12.08 3.36
N VAL A 105 -10.51 -13.21 3.77
CA VAL A 105 -9.70 -13.28 5.01
C VAL A 105 -8.26 -12.87 4.69
N PRO A 106 -7.69 -11.87 5.41
CA PRO A 106 -6.29 -11.50 5.21
C PRO A 106 -5.36 -12.60 5.74
N ASN A 107 -4.14 -12.68 5.19
CA ASN A 107 -3.11 -13.46 5.85
C ASN A 107 -2.81 -12.93 7.28
N LYS A 108 -2.22 -13.78 8.14
CA LYS A 108 -1.93 -13.43 9.54
C LYS A 108 -1.04 -12.20 9.72
N ASN A 109 -0.11 -11.96 8.79
CA ASN A 109 0.78 -10.80 8.85
C ASN A 109 0.00 -9.50 8.62
N ILE A 110 -0.89 -9.49 7.63
CA ILE A 110 -1.78 -8.35 7.35
C ILE A 110 -2.74 -8.17 8.52
N ARG A 111 -3.28 -9.25 9.10
CA ARG A 111 -4.13 -9.15 10.29
C ARG A 111 -3.43 -8.44 11.45
N LEU A 112 -2.15 -8.74 11.70
CA LEU A 112 -1.37 -8.04 12.72
C LEU A 112 -1.14 -6.57 12.38
N VAL A 113 -0.94 -6.24 11.09
CA VAL A 113 -0.80 -4.86 10.62
C VAL A 113 -2.11 -4.08 10.79
N ILE A 114 -3.26 -4.68 10.48
CA ILE A 114 -4.60 -4.12 10.72
C ILE A 114 -4.75 -3.73 12.20
N GLU A 115 -4.41 -4.63 13.11
CA GLU A 115 -4.48 -4.35 14.56
C GLU A 115 -3.50 -3.27 15.01
N TRP A 116 -2.30 -3.26 14.44
CA TRP A 116 -1.28 -2.28 14.77
C TRP A 116 -1.66 -0.87 14.27
N ILE A 117 -2.13 -0.77 13.03
CA ILE A 117 -2.51 0.51 12.43
C ILE A 117 -3.75 1.08 13.13
N ASP A 118 -4.73 0.24 13.46
CA ASP A 118 -5.91 0.63 14.21
C ASP A 118 -5.56 1.31 15.53
N ARG A 119 -4.62 0.70 16.28
CA ARG A 119 -4.23 1.18 17.62
C ARG A 119 -3.28 2.37 17.59
N TYR A 120 -2.40 2.46 16.58
CA TYR A 120 -1.24 3.34 16.67
C TYR A 120 -1.08 4.36 15.54
N ALA A 121 -1.82 4.26 14.43
CA ALA A 121 -1.63 5.16 13.28
C ALA A 121 -1.69 6.64 13.66
N GLU A 122 -2.60 7.02 14.55
CA GLU A 122 -2.77 8.39 15.01
C GLU A 122 -1.54 8.90 15.78
N ALA A 123 -0.83 8.03 16.49
CA ALA A 123 0.38 8.40 17.23
C ALA A 123 1.64 8.50 16.35
N LEU A 124 1.61 7.95 15.13
CA LEU A 124 2.77 7.96 14.24
C LEU A 124 3.04 9.38 13.71
N PRO A 125 4.29 9.89 13.81
CA PRO A 125 4.67 11.17 13.23
C PRO A 125 4.52 11.18 11.70
N LEU A 126 4.21 12.34 11.14
CA LEU A 126 4.11 12.52 9.69
C LEU A 126 5.40 12.14 8.95
N THR A 127 6.57 12.31 9.59
CA THR A 127 7.86 11.92 8.99
C THR A 127 8.08 10.41 8.90
N VAL A 128 7.37 9.63 9.71
CA VAL A 128 7.43 8.16 9.65
C VAL A 128 6.48 7.68 8.55
N ILE A 129 5.20 8.06 8.62
CA ILE A 129 4.21 7.60 7.63
C ILE A 129 4.50 8.19 6.23
N GLY A 130 4.87 9.47 6.15
CA GLY A 130 5.16 10.14 4.88
C GLY A 130 6.43 9.66 4.18
N ALA A 131 7.30 8.91 4.87
CA ALA A 131 8.39 8.17 4.23
C ALA A 131 7.98 6.73 3.87
N ALA A 132 7.13 6.10 4.69
CA ALA A 132 6.68 4.72 4.49
C ALA A 132 5.72 4.57 3.30
N ILE A 133 4.75 5.47 3.14
CA ILE A 133 3.73 5.38 2.09
C ILE A 133 4.35 5.35 0.68
N PRO A 134 5.21 6.30 0.27
CA PRO A 134 5.77 6.26 -1.09
C PRO A 134 6.68 5.03 -1.31
N ALA A 135 7.29 4.49 -0.25
CA ALA A 135 8.03 3.25 -0.33
C ALA A 135 7.11 2.05 -0.59
N LEU A 136 5.98 1.97 0.11
CA LEU A 136 4.97 0.94 -0.09
C LEU A 136 4.34 1.06 -1.48
N GLU A 137 3.82 2.22 -1.86
CA GLU A 137 3.22 2.45 -3.19
C GLU A 137 4.18 2.08 -4.32
N THR A 138 5.46 2.49 -4.26
CA THR A 138 6.42 2.10 -5.31
C THR A 138 6.70 0.59 -5.38
N ALA A 139 6.67 -0.10 -4.24
CA ALA A 139 6.84 -1.56 -4.19
C ALA A 139 5.61 -2.28 -4.73
N LEU A 140 4.42 -1.81 -4.32
CA LEU A 140 3.12 -2.37 -4.63
C LEU A 140 2.75 -2.05 -6.08
N ASP A 141 2.44 -0.80 -6.44
CA ASP A 141 2.08 -0.37 -7.80
C ASP A 141 3.07 -0.90 -8.85
N GLY A 142 4.37 -0.76 -8.59
CA GLY A 142 5.40 -1.15 -9.56
C GLY A 142 5.47 -2.65 -9.87
N ALA A 143 5.00 -3.51 -8.96
CA ALA A 143 5.11 -4.96 -9.07
C ALA A 143 3.72 -5.65 -9.19
N LEU A 144 2.75 -5.23 -8.38
CA LEU A 144 1.36 -5.65 -8.38
C LEU A 144 0.70 -5.42 -9.75
N LEU A 145 0.76 -4.19 -10.26
CA LEU A 145 0.12 -3.82 -11.52
C LEU A 145 0.67 -4.65 -12.69
N LYS A 146 2.01 -4.82 -12.72
CA LYS A 146 2.66 -5.60 -13.77
C LYS A 146 2.28 -7.07 -13.70
N PHE A 147 2.25 -7.64 -12.50
CA PHE A 147 1.80 -9.01 -12.30
C PHE A 147 0.37 -9.20 -12.82
N LEU A 148 -0.57 -8.36 -12.39
CA LEU A 148 -1.97 -8.49 -12.76
C LEU A 148 -2.19 -8.30 -14.27
N LEU A 149 -1.51 -7.33 -14.90
CA LEU A 149 -1.62 -7.11 -16.34
C LEU A 149 -0.98 -8.24 -17.18
N ASP A 150 0.06 -8.90 -16.67
CA ASP A 150 0.76 -9.95 -17.40
C ASP A 150 0.10 -11.34 -17.20
N GLU A 151 -0.44 -11.62 -16.02
CA GLU A 151 -0.90 -12.98 -15.63
C GLU A 151 -2.42 -13.14 -15.58
N VAL A 152 -3.19 -12.05 -15.43
CA VAL A 152 -4.66 -12.10 -15.37
C VAL A 152 -5.25 -11.72 -16.73
N GLN A 153 -5.83 -12.69 -17.44
CA GLN A 153 -6.29 -12.51 -18.82
C GLN A 153 -7.70 -11.87 -18.96
N ASP A 154 -8.28 -11.36 -17.87
CA ASP A 154 -9.56 -10.64 -17.89
C ASP A 154 -9.36 -9.18 -18.36
N PRO A 155 -9.90 -8.75 -19.52
CA PRO A 155 -9.78 -7.37 -20.00
C PRO A 155 -10.36 -6.33 -19.04
N LEU A 156 -11.39 -6.71 -18.26
CA LEU A 156 -11.97 -5.80 -17.27
C LEU A 156 -11.00 -5.52 -16.12
N CYS A 157 -10.20 -6.52 -15.73
CA CYS A 157 -9.11 -6.35 -14.75
C CYS A 157 -8.18 -5.22 -15.19
N ALA A 158 -7.73 -5.25 -16.44
CA ALA A 158 -6.86 -4.21 -16.98
C ALA A 158 -7.54 -2.83 -16.99
N GLU A 159 -8.84 -2.73 -17.26
CA GLU A 159 -9.57 -1.47 -17.15
C GLU A 159 -9.59 -0.94 -15.71
N VAL A 160 -9.95 -1.79 -14.74
CA VAL A 160 -10.01 -1.43 -13.32
C VAL A 160 -8.63 -0.93 -12.85
N PHE A 161 -7.58 -1.70 -13.11
CA PHE A 161 -6.23 -1.36 -12.68
C PHE A 161 -5.64 -0.16 -13.43
N ASN A 162 -6.12 0.17 -14.63
CA ASN A 162 -5.78 1.44 -15.28
C ASN A 162 -6.34 2.65 -14.53
N LYS A 163 -7.53 2.52 -13.93
CA LYS A 163 -8.11 3.59 -13.08
C LYS A 163 -7.35 3.69 -11.75
N VAL A 164 -7.07 2.56 -11.09
CA VAL A 164 -6.24 2.50 -9.87
C VAL A 164 -4.87 3.14 -10.10
N ASN A 165 -4.14 2.72 -11.15
CA ASN A 165 -2.83 3.30 -11.50
C ASN A 165 -2.88 4.82 -11.78
N ASN A 166 -4.01 5.34 -12.26
CA ASN A 166 -4.17 6.79 -12.41
C ASN A 166 -4.15 7.51 -11.06
N ASP A 167 -4.78 6.91 -10.05
CA ASP A 167 -4.80 7.40 -8.67
C ASP A 167 -3.40 7.27 -8.03
N GLU A 168 -2.79 6.08 -8.11
CA GLU A 168 -1.44 5.79 -7.60
C GLU A 168 -0.38 6.75 -8.12
N SER A 169 -0.47 7.14 -9.40
CA SER A 169 0.45 8.12 -9.97
C SER A 169 0.41 9.48 -9.24
N ARG A 170 -0.75 9.86 -8.71
CA ARG A 170 -0.94 11.10 -7.93
C ARG A 170 -0.51 10.91 -6.49
N HIS A 171 -0.78 9.73 -5.90
CA HIS A 171 -0.32 9.38 -4.57
C HIS A 171 1.20 9.47 -4.49
N LEU A 172 1.90 8.83 -5.42
CA LEU A 172 3.36 8.90 -5.53
C LEU A 172 3.87 10.34 -5.74
N ALA A 173 3.22 11.11 -6.62
CA ALA A 173 3.64 12.49 -6.89
C ALA A 173 3.54 13.38 -5.64
N VAL A 174 2.44 13.28 -4.89
CA VAL A 174 2.26 13.96 -3.61
C VAL A 174 3.23 13.41 -2.57
N GLY A 175 3.37 12.09 -2.48
CA GLY A 175 4.22 11.40 -1.51
C GLY A 175 5.68 11.84 -1.60
N PHE A 176 6.25 11.87 -2.80
CA PHE A 176 7.62 12.37 -2.99
C PHE A 176 7.75 13.87 -2.75
N GLN A 177 6.73 14.66 -3.10
CA GLN A 177 6.76 16.09 -2.79
C GLN A 177 6.72 16.33 -1.28
N VAL A 178 5.87 15.62 -0.54
CA VAL A 178 5.81 15.69 0.93
C VAL A 178 7.15 15.28 1.51
N LEU A 179 7.77 14.22 1.01
CA LEU A 179 9.09 13.78 1.47
C LEU A 179 10.18 14.85 1.26
N ASN A 180 10.13 15.53 0.11
CA ASN A 180 11.00 16.67 -0.18
C ASN A 180 10.73 17.84 0.79
N ASP A 181 9.47 18.21 1.00
CA ASP A 181 9.09 19.32 1.89
C ASP A 181 9.45 19.02 3.35
N LEU A 182 9.29 17.77 3.79
CA LEU A 182 9.76 17.31 5.09
C LEU A 182 11.27 17.55 5.20
N GLY A 183 12.07 17.12 4.21
CA GLY A 183 13.53 17.30 4.18
C GLY A 183 13.99 18.77 4.18
N ALA A 184 13.14 19.70 3.76
CA ALA A 184 13.44 21.13 3.80
C ALA A 184 13.49 21.67 5.25
N SER A 185 12.93 20.95 6.21
CA SER A 185 12.90 21.33 7.62
C SER A 185 14.30 21.41 8.25
N PRO A 186 14.48 22.22 9.31
CA PRO A 186 15.72 22.26 10.09
C PRO A 186 16.18 20.88 10.59
N MET A 187 17.48 20.58 10.47
CA MET A 187 18.04 19.26 10.82
C MET A 187 17.76 18.83 12.27
N ARG A 188 17.61 19.78 13.21
CA ARG A 188 17.22 19.48 14.60
C ARG A 188 15.88 18.73 14.70
N ILE A 189 14.92 19.04 13.82
CA ILE A 189 13.61 18.38 13.79
C ILE A 189 13.76 16.94 13.31
N HIS A 190 14.60 16.70 12.30
CA HIS A 190 14.92 15.36 11.82
C HIS A 190 15.59 14.51 12.89
N ALA A 191 16.55 15.08 13.62
CA ALA A 191 17.24 14.38 14.70
C ALA A 191 16.28 13.98 15.83
N THR A 192 15.43 14.91 16.31
CA THR A 192 14.49 14.62 17.40
C THR A 192 13.41 13.63 17.00
N GLN A 193 12.84 13.76 15.80
CA GLN A 193 11.82 12.83 15.31
C GLN A 193 12.39 11.44 15.05
N THR A 194 13.60 11.36 14.51
CA THR A 194 14.26 10.06 14.27
C THR A 194 14.58 9.37 15.59
N MET A 195 15.15 10.08 16.55
CA MET A 195 15.42 9.51 17.87
C MET A 195 14.14 9.09 18.58
N GLY A 196 13.07 9.90 18.50
CA GLY A 196 11.75 9.52 18.98
C GLY A 196 11.24 8.23 18.33
N ALA A 197 11.34 8.13 17.01
CA ALA A 197 10.90 6.95 16.26
C ALA A 197 11.70 5.67 16.63
N LEU A 198 13.00 5.79 16.89
CA LEU A 198 13.86 4.66 17.23
C LEU A 198 13.63 4.12 18.65
N ILE A 199 13.04 4.90 19.55
CA ILE A 199 12.78 4.49 20.94
C ILE A 199 11.29 4.25 21.22
N ASP A 200 10.41 4.67 20.30
CA ASP A 200 8.97 4.48 20.47
C ASP A 200 8.59 3.01 20.21
N PRO A 201 8.14 2.27 21.24
CA PRO A 201 7.81 0.85 21.09
C PRO A 201 6.69 0.62 20.05
N ARG A 202 5.83 1.61 19.81
CA ARG A 202 4.75 1.53 18.83
C ARG A 202 5.32 1.49 17.41
N ILE A 203 6.32 2.34 17.13
CA ILE A 203 6.98 2.40 15.81
C ILE A 203 7.87 1.16 15.61
N LEU A 204 8.59 0.74 16.65
CA LEU A 204 9.41 -0.48 16.59
C LEU A 204 8.56 -1.72 16.29
N LEU A 205 7.39 -1.85 16.95
CA LEU A 205 6.44 -2.91 16.65
C LEU A 205 5.98 -2.87 15.19
N GLY A 206 5.67 -1.68 14.66
CA GLY A 206 5.34 -1.50 13.25
C GLY A 206 6.45 -1.96 12.31
N GLY A 207 7.70 -1.61 12.62
CA GLY A 207 8.87 -2.09 11.87
C GLY A 207 9.00 -3.61 11.86
N VAL A 208 8.77 -4.27 13.01
CA VAL A 208 8.80 -5.74 13.13
C VAL A 208 7.70 -6.40 12.28
N LEU A 209 6.54 -5.77 12.13
CA LEU A 209 5.45 -6.28 11.29
C LEU A 209 5.64 -5.99 9.80
N TYR A 210 6.24 -4.84 9.46
CA TYR A 210 6.49 -4.38 8.10
C TYR A 210 7.56 -5.20 7.37
N VAL A 211 8.68 -5.50 8.03
CA VAL A 211 9.81 -6.24 7.44
C VAL A 211 9.38 -7.59 6.81
N PRO A 212 8.69 -8.49 7.54
CA PRO A 212 8.19 -9.75 6.99
C PRO A 212 7.08 -9.55 5.96
N LEU A 213 6.20 -8.54 6.13
CA LEU A 213 5.15 -8.25 5.17
C LEU A 213 5.74 -8.00 3.78
N LEU A 214 6.63 -7.00 3.66
CA LEU A 214 7.23 -6.63 2.38
C LEU A 214 7.96 -7.83 1.74
N THR A 215 8.73 -8.57 2.53
CA THR A 215 9.49 -9.71 2.01
C THR A 215 8.56 -10.80 1.47
N ARG A 216 7.46 -11.12 2.19
CA ARG A 216 6.46 -12.10 1.74
C ARG A 216 5.79 -11.64 0.46
N MET A 217 5.38 -10.38 0.38
CA MET A 217 4.75 -9.83 -0.83
C MET A 217 5.65 -9.96 -2.06
N LEU A 218 6.90 -9.51 -1.96
CA LEU A 218 7.85 -9.61 -3.07
C LEU A 218 8.14 -11.07 -3.46
N THR A 219 8.18 -11.97 -2.47
CA THR A 219 8.40 -13.41 -2.71
C THR A 219 7.18 -14.06 -3.37
N ASN A 220 5.96 -13.71 -2.94
CA ASN A 220 4.71 -14.20 -3.53
C ASN A 220 4.57 -13.74 -4.98
N LEU A 221 4.81 -12.46 -5.25
CA LEU A 221 4.80 -11.92 -6.62
C LEU A 221 5.79 -12.65 -7.52
N ASN A 222 6.99 -12.95 -7.02
CA ASN A 222 7.96 -13.73 -7.77
C ASN A 222 7.51 -15.17 -8.03
N ALA A 223 6.93 -15.82 -7.01
CA ALA A 223 6.43 -17.20 -7.12
C ALA A 223 5.28 -17.32 -8.12
N MET A 224 4.46 -16.27 -8.25
CA MET A 224 3.33 -16.22 -9.18
C MET A 224 3.73 -15.82 -10.62
N GLY A 225 5.02 -15.54 -10.89
CA GLY A 225 5.53 -15.35 -12.26
C GLY A 225 6.22 -14.00 -12.52
N LEU A 226 6.21 -13.06 -11.57
CA LEU A 226 6.86 -11.77 -11.78
C LEU A 226 8.40 -11.91 -11.73
N SER A 227 9.07 -11.48 -12.80
CA SER A 227 10.54 -11.59 -12.88
C SER A 227 11.25 -10.78 -11.79
N GLU A 228 12.37 -11.30 -11.29
CA GLU A 228 13.19 -10.60 -10.28
C GLU A 228 13.66 -9.23 -10.75
N GLU A 229 13.90 -9.06 -12.06
CA GLU A 229 14.25 -7.78 -12.66
C GLU A 229 13.09 -6.76 -12.57
N LYS A 230 11.85 -7.17 -12.83
CA LYS A 230 10.68 -6.30 -12.71
C LYS A 230 10.46 -5.86 -11.26
N LEU A 231 10.62 -6.80 -10.31
CA LEU A 231 10.58 -6.52 -8.87
C LEU A 231 11.69 -5.54 -8.46
N TYR A 232 12.92 -5.77 -8.91
CA TYR A 232 14.04 -4.86 -8.66
C TYR A 232 13.75 -3.45 -9.17
N ASN A 233 13.28 -3.33 -10.40
CA ASN A 233 12.96 -2.04 -11.01
C ASN A 233 11.82 -1.30 -10.29
N ALA A 234 10.81 -2.03 -9.78
CA ALA A 234 9.72 -1.45 -8.98
C ALA A 234 10.25 -0.82 -7.69
N VAL A 235 10.98 -1.61 -6.89
CA VAL A 235 11.53 -1.19 -5.60
C VAL A 235 12.58 -0.06 -5.76
N MET A 236 13.42 -0.12 -6.80
CA MET A 236 14.42 0.91 -7.08
C MET A 236 13.81 2.24 -7.51
N ARG A 237 12.53 2.29 -7.90
CA ARG A 237 11.82 3.54 -8.20
C ARG A 237 11.83 4.48 -6.99
N TYR A 238 11.72 3.93 -5.77
CA TYR A 238 11.80 4.71 -4.53
C TYR A 238 13.12 5.47 -4.40
N GLU A 239 14.22 4.76 -4.61
CA GLU A 239 15.57 5.34 -4.64
C GLU A 239 15.68 6.37 -5.76
N ASN A 240 15.38 5.98 -7.00
CA ASN A 240 15.59 6.79 -8.19
C ASN A 240 14.83 8.11 -8.19
N VAL A 241 13.59 8.13 -7.69
CA VAL A 241 12.77 9.34 -7.61
C VAL A 241 13.16 10.17 -6.39
N GLY A 242 13.34 9.53 -5.23
CA GLY A 242 13.74 10.23 -4.01
C GLY A 242 15.09 10.93 -4.13
N ASP A 243 16.06 10.32 -4.82
CA ASP A 243 17.41 10.88 -4.99
C ASP A 243 17.48 12.07 -5.96
N ARG A 244 16.44 12.29 -6.76
CA ARG A 244 16.34 13.47 -7.65
C ARG A 244 15.77 14.69 -6.94
N SER A 245 15.15 14.50 -5.78
CA SER A 245 14.54 15.58 -5.01
C SER A 245 15.60 16.36 -4.23
N GLU A 246 15.43 17.68 -4.13
CA GLU A 246 16.42 18.59 -3.54
C GLU A 246 16.72 18.26 -2.08
N PHE A 247 15.68 17.93 -1.30
CA PHE A 247 15.78 17.81 0.15
C PHE A 247 15.47 16.42 0.70
N THR A 248 14.89 15.50 -0.07
CA THR A 248 14.53 14.13 0.38
C THR A 248 15.69 13.40 1.05
N ARG A 249 16.92 13.57 0.54
CA ARG A 249 18.15 12.97 1.10
C ARG A 249 18.47 13.43 2.53
N ARG A 250 17.78 14.44 3.06
CA ARG A 250 17.95 14.92 4.44
C ARG A 250 17.03 14.20 5.43
N VAL A 251 16.07 13.41 4.96
CA VAL A 251 15.12 12.67 5.78
C VAL A 251 15.73 11.32 6.19
N PRO A 252 15.98 11.05 7.49
CA PRO A 252 16.59 9.78 7.90
C PRO A 252 15.72 8.55 7.60
N GLY A 253 14.40 8.68 7.75
CA GLY A 253 13.44 7.62 7.41
C GLY A 253 13.51 7.18 5.95
N TYR A 254 13.78 8.12 5.03
CA TYR A 254 14.00 7.80 3.61
C TYR A 254 15.15 6.82 3.42
N HIS A 255 16.29 7.05 4.08
CA HIS A 255 17.48 6.19 3.97
C HIS A 255 17.27 4.82 4.61
N ILE A 256 16.59 4.75 5.75
CA ILE A 256 16.26 3.48 6.42
C ILE A 256 15.40 2.63 5.50
N LEU A 257 14.32 3.20 4.94
CA LEU A 257 13.42 2.49 4.04
C LEU A 257 14.11 2.14 2.72
N LYS A 258 14.87 3.05 2.14
CA LYS A 258 15.70 2.80 0.93
C LYS A 258 16.62 1.59 1.15
N ALA A 259 17.36 1.57 2.24
CA ALA A 259 18.26 0.45 2.56
C ALA A 259 17.50 -0.87 2.76
N HIS A 260 16.38 -0.86 3.48
CA HIS A 260 15.53 -2.03 3.70
C HIS A 260 14.96 -2.58 2.38
N MET A 261 14.46 -1.70 1.53
CA MET A 261 13.88 -2.01 0.22
C MET A 261 14.91 -2.69 -0.69
N SER A 262 16.10 -2.10 -0.83
CA SER A 262 17.20 -2.71 -1.59
C SER A 262 17.66 -4.06 -1.00
N ALA A 263 17.62 -4.21 0.32
CA ALA A 263 18.00 -5.43 1.01
C ALA A 263 16.98 -6.56 0.84
N SER A 264 15.69 -6.22 0.77
CA SER A 264 14.59 -7.20 0.68
C SER A 264 14.59 -7.99 -0.64
N ILE A 265 15.11 -7.39 -1.72
CA ILE A 265 15.26 -8.05 -3.02
C ILE A 265 16.42 -9.06 -3.03
N LYS A 266 17.52 -8.73 -2.36
CA LYS A 266 18.74 -9.56 -2.39
C LYS A 266 18.60 -10.72 -1.42
N ARG A 267 18.14 -11.88 -1.94
CA ARG A 267 17.95 -13.13 -1.18
C ARG A 267 19.16 -13.56 -0.34
N SER A 268 20.37 -13.20 -0.77
CA SER A 268 21.63 -13.54 -0.08
C SER A 268 21.92 -12.69 1.17
N GLN A 269 21.10 -11.68 1.47
CA GLN A 269 21.34 -10.81 2.63
C GLN A 269 20.78 -11.40 3.93
N PRO A 270 21.47 -11.18 5.08
CA PRO A 270 20.99 -11.63 6.39
C PRO A 270 19.57 -11.15 6.72
N LEU A 271 19.20 -9.95 6.26
CA LEU A 271 17.88 -9.37 6.49
C LEU A 271 16.75 -10.22 5.88
N HIS A 272 16.97 -10.78 4.69
CA HIS A 272 15.99 -11.66 4.04
C HIS A 272 15.75 -12.93 4.88
N PHE A 273 16.81 -13.51 5.45
CA PHE A 273 16.69 -14.66 6.35
C PHE A 273 15.94 -14.32 7.65
N ILE A 274 16.26 -13.19 8.28
CA ILE A 274 15.57 -12.72 9.48
C ILE A 274 14.08 -12.53 9.19
N SER A 275 13.78 -11.88 8.07
CA SER A 275 12.42 -11.62 7.62
C SER A 275 11.62 -12.90 7.39
N GLN A 276 12.19 -13.90 6.72
CA GLN A 276 11.55 -15.21 6.55
C GLN A 276 11.24 -15.88 7.90
N ARG A 277 12.17 -15.83 8.85
CA ARG A 277 11.98 -16.44 10.18
C ARG A 277 10.90 -15.73 10.98
N LEU A 278 10.83 -14.40 10.89
CA LEU A 278 9.72 -13.63 11.46
C LEU A 278 8.39 -14.02 10.82
N GLY A 279 8.35 -14.17 9.49
CA GLY A 279 7.18 -14.67 8.76
C GLY A 279 6.70 -16.02 9.27
N THR A 280 7.61 -17.00 9.42
CA THR A 280 7.29 -18.31 10.00
C THR A 280 6.77 -18.20 11.43
N ALA A 281 7.32 -17.31 12.25
CA ALA A 281 6.83 -17.09 13.61
C ALA A 281 5.41 -16.52 13.61
N ILE A 282 5.11 -15.58 12.71
CA ILE A 282 3.78 -15.00 12.52
C ILE A 282 2.77 -16.06 12.07
N ASP A 283 3.17 -17.02 11.24
CA ASP A 283 2.27 -18.10 10.80
C ASP A 283 1.75 -18.96 11.97
N HIS A 284 2.52 -19.05 13.06
CA HIS A 284 2.15 -19.76 14.29
C HIS A 284 1.46 -18.86 15.32
N PHE A 285 1.30 -17.56 15.04
CA PHE A 285 0.64 -16.64 15.95
C PHE A 285 -0.88 -16.95 16.02
N PRO A 286 -1.48 -17.04 17.22
CA PRO A 286 -2.91 -17.27 17.38
C PRO A 286 -3.66 -15.94 17.21
N THR A 287 -4.12 -15.64 15.99
CA THR A 287 -4.79 -14.37 15.67
C THR A 287 -6.11 -14.18 16.41
N GLU A 288 -6.69 -15.25 16.98
CA GLU A 288 -7.90 -15.23 17.79
C GLU A 288 -7.76 -14.36 19.05
N VAL A 289 -6.52 -14.18 19.55
CA VAL A 289 -6.25 -13.33 20.72
C VAL A 289 -6.43 -11.83 20.43
N LEU A 290 -6.49 -11.45 19.15
CA LEU A 290 -6.64 -10.06 18.72
C LEU A 290 -8.09 -9.56 18.89
N GLY A 291 -9.05 -10.48 19.05
CA GLY A 291 -10.46 -10.16 19.23
C GLY A 291 -11.17 -9.89 17.91
N LYS A 292 -12.19 -9.02 17.95
CA LYS A 292 -12.98 -8.66 16.76
C LYS A 292 -12.16 -7.76 15.83
N SER A 293 -12.42 -7.84 14.52
CA SER A 293 -11.90 -6.88 13.54
C SER A 293 -12.28 -5.44 13.92
N PRO A 294 -11.41 -4.46 13.63
CA PRO A 294 -11.76 -3.05 13.75
C PRO A 294 -13.00 -2.67 12.93
N THR A 295 -13.77 -1.68 13.37
CA THR A 295 -15.04 -1.31 12.71
C THR A 295 -14.86 -0.78 11.29
N TRP A 296 -13.73 -0.10 11.00
CA TRP A 296 -13.44 0.38 9.64
C TRP A 296 -13.27 -0.77 8.64
N THR A 297 -13.07 -2.00 9.09
CA THR A 297 -13.07 -3.18 8.22
C THR A 297 -14.45 -3.51 7.65
N GLU A 298 -15.53 -2.98 8.23
CA GLU A 298 -16.92 -3.15 7.79
C GLU A 298 -17.31 -2.17 6.67
N GLU A 299 -16.42 -1.22 6.32
CA GLU A 299 -16.63 -0.22 5.27
C GLU A 299 -16.38 -0.78 3.85
N LEU A 300 -15.82 -1.98 3.74
CA LEU A 300 -15.59 -2.68 2.47
C LEU A 300 -16.92 -3.09 1.84
N THR A 301 -17.09 -2.75 0.55
CA THR A 301 -18.26 -3.15 -0.23
C THR A 301 -17.89 -3.39 -1.69
N TYR A 302 -18.44 -4.44 -2.28
CA TYR A 302 -18.32 -4.72 -3.71
C TYR A 302 -19.43 -4.06 -4.53
N GLU A 303 -20.43 -3.47 -3.87
CA GLU A 303 -21.57 -2.89 -4.55
C GLU A 303 -21.16 -1.63 -5.34
N PRO A 304 -21.58 -1.50 -6.61
CA PRO A 304 -21.32 -0.28 -7.37
C PRO A 304 -22.11 0.91 -6.80
N VAL A 305 -21.50 1.67 -5.90
CA VAL A 305 -22.07 2.92 -5.37
C VAL A 305 -21.69 4.09 -6.28
N ALA A 306 -22.64 5.01 -6.53
CA ALA A 306 -22.39 6.24 -7.27
C ALA A 306 -21.52 7.23 -6.45
N ARG A 307 -20.88 8.18 -7.16
CA ARG A 307 -19.96 9.19 -6.59
C ARG A 307 -20.55 10.04 -5.48
#